data_AF-A0A2V9NSU8-F1
#
_entry.id   AF-A0A2V9NSU8-F1
#
_cell.length_a   1.000
_cell.length_b   1.000
_cell.length_c   1.000
_cell.angle_alpha   90.00
_cell.angle_beta   90.00
_cell.angle_gamma   90.00
#
_symmetry.space_group_name_H-M   'P 1'
#
loop_
_entity.id
_entity.type
_entity.pdbx_description
1 polymer ?
#
loop_
_entity_poly.entity_id
_entity_poly.type
_entity_poly.pdbx_seq_one_letter_code
_entity_poly.pdbx_strand_id
1 'polypeptide(L)'
;MQTTVAQILGWAFGPDPLDSTLRTGRELTLYQITTAYLQNARLISFDCDVHFEISDTPDKNAPRVIVETAIDSEYCPSRKAIEGGLAQHHFQLQYIANADVSQAELPQALPVSVLGLAFRDFEHNRGSVEVGTPWDSMGTASGGSNVTVRARSPKGQSATEFPKAFPQAQQLS
;
A
#
# COMPACT_ATOMS: atom_id res chain seq x y z
N MET A 1 -3.51 15.06 2.05
CA MET A 1 -2.88 15.40 3.34
C MET A 1 -1.50 14.76 3.38
N GLN A 2 -0.46 15.45 3.83
CA GLN A 2 0.86 14.80 4.00
C GLN A 2 0.90 14.03 5.33
N THR A 3 1.56 12.87 5.34
CA THR A 3 1.79 12.05 6.54
C THR A 3 3.12 11.29 6.42
N THR A 4 3.57 10.65 7.50
CA THR A 4 4.72 9.72 7.51
C THR A 4 4.32 8.33 7.99
N VAL A 5 5.19 7.33 7.81
CA VAL A 5 4.98 5.98 8.35
C VAL A 5 4.90 6.04 9.88
N ALA A 6 5.80 6.79 10.52
CA ALA A 6 5.79 6.98 11.97
C ALA A 6 4.46 7.58 12.49
N GLN A 7 3.86 8.51 11.75
CA GLN A 7 2.55 9.07 12.12
C GLN A 7 1.43 8.04 12.01
N ILE A 8 1.43 7.21 10.96
CA ILE A 8 0.42 6.15 10.75
C ILE A 8 0.50 5.12 11.88
N LEU A 9 1.70 4.70 12.25
CA LEU A 9 1.94 3.78 13.36
C LEU A 9 1.37 4.30 14.71
N GLY A 10 1.31 5.63 14.87
CA GLY A 10 0.74 6.28 16.06
C GLY A 10 -0.77 6.53 16.01
N TRP A 11 -1.47 6.17 14.93
CA TRP A 11 -2.90 6.41 14.82
C TRP A 11 -3.71 5.51 15.75
N ALA A 12 -4.55 6.09 16.62
CA ALA A 12 -5.43 5.31 17.49
C ALA A 12 -6.31 4.32 16.70
N PHE A 13 -6.40 3.08 17.19
CA PHE A 13 -7.26 2.01 16.68
C PHE A 13 -8.55 2.03 17.50
N GLY A 14 -9.65 2.52 16.92
CA GLY A 14 -10.98 2.39 17.53
C GLY A 14 -11.45 0.93 17.52
N PRO A 15 -12.74 0.65 17.76
CA PRO A 15 -13.27 -0.70 17.56
C PRO A 15 -13.01 -1.17 16.12
N ASP A 16 -12.91 -2.48 15.93
CA ASP A 16 -12.71 -3.06 14.61
C ASP A 16 -13.93 -2.83 13.72
N PRO A 17 -13.73 -2.42 12.47
CA PRO A 17 -14.85 -2.24 11.55
C PRO A 17 -15.47 -3.60 11.22
N LEU A 18 -16.79 -3.68 11.30
CA LEU A 18 -17.56 -4.74 10.64
C LEU A 18 -17.72 -4.40 9.15
N ASP A 19 -17.98 -5.40 8.31
CA ASP A 19 -18.22 -5.21 6.86
C ASP A 19 -19.31 -4.17 6.54
N SER A 20 -20.30 -4.02 7.41
CA SER A 20 -21.40 -3.06 7.27
C SER A 20 -21.07 -1.67 7.83
N THR A 21 -19.91 -1.47 8.43
CA THR A 21 -19.51 -0.20 9.04
C THR A 21 -19.21 0.80 7.94
N LEU A 22 -19.93 1.93 7.96
CA LEU A 22 -19.64 3.03 7.05
C LEU A 22 -18.24 3.59 7.32
N ARG A 23 -17.47 3.79 6.26
CA ARG A 23 -16.14 4.43 6.33
C ARG A 23 -16.28 5.87 6.80
N THR A 24 -15.41 6.28 7.71
CA THR A 24 -15.43 7.65 8.28
C THR A 24 -14.02 8.18 8.56
N GLY A 25 -13.91 9.49 8.80
CA GLY A 25 -12.68 10.11 9.27
C GLY A 25 -11.48 9.89 8.34
N ARG A 26 -10.42 9.24 8.85
CA ARG A 26 -9.17 9.03 8.10
C ARG A 26 -9.38 8.20 6.84
N GLU A 27 -10.35 7.30 6.81
CA GLU A 27 -10.63 6.44 5.65
C GLU A 27 -11.20 7.22 4.46
N LEU A 28 -11.69 8.45 4.71
CA LEU A 28 -12.18 9.36 3.68
C LEU A 28 -11.12 10.41 3.27
N THR A 29 -9.91 10.32 3.82
CA THR A 29 -8.83 11.29 3.59
C THR A 29 -7.73 10.66 2.73
N LEU A 30 -7.39 11.34 1.64
CA LEU A 30 -6.23 10.97 0.82
C LEU A 30 -4.94 11.45 1.49
N TYR A 31 -4.04 10.52 1.78
CA TYR A 31 -2.74 10.75 2.39
C TYR A 31 -1.61 10.59 1.38
N GLN A 32 -0.56 11.38 1.55
CA GLN A 32 0.68 11.25 0.82
C GLN A 32 1.84 11.04 1.81
N ILE A 33 2.57 9.95 1.64
CA ILE A 33 3.86 9.69 2.26
C ILE A 33 4.92 10.01 1.20
N THR A 34 5.64 11.09 1.40
CA THR A 34 6.62 11.56 0.40
C THR A 34 7.87 10.66 0.37
N THR A 35 8.22 10.07 1.50
CA THR A 35 9.40 9.21 1.64
C THR A 35 9.09 8.08 2.59
N ALA A 36 9.30 6.85 2.13
CA ALA A 36 9.31 5.62 2.90
C ALA A 36 10.27 4.63 2.25
N TYR A 37 10.47 3.49 2.89
CA TYR A 37 11.30 2.41 2.38
C TYR A 37 10.48 1.14 2.25
N LEU A 38 10.36 0.61 1.03
CA LEU A 38 9.72 -0.65 0.74
C LEU A 38 10.60 -1.81 1.22
N GLN A 39 10.06 -2.61 2.12
CA GLN A 39 10.75 -3.73 2.77
C GLN A 39 10.31 -5.08 2.24
N ASN A 40 9.00 -5.26 2.08
CA ASN A 40 8.39 -6.51 1.62
C ASN A 40 7.44 -6.22 0.46
N ALA A 41 7.39 -7.09 -0.55
CA ALA A 41 6.43 -6.99 -1.64
C ALA A 41 6.00 -8.38 -2.13
N ARG A 42 4.71 -8.67 -2.11
CA ARG A 42 4.15 -9.97 -2.51
C ARG A 42 2.77 -9.86 -3.13
N LEU A 43 2.39 -10.90 -3.86
CA LEU A 43 1.00 -11.15 -4.22
C LEU A 43 0.38 -12.02 -3.14
N ILE A 44 -0.84 -11.67 -2.71
CA ILE A 44 -1.63 -12.54 -1.86
C ILE A 44 -2.40 -13.51 -2.76
N SER A 45 -2.46 -14.78 -2.38
CA SER A 45 -3.26 -15.74 -3.13
C SER A 45 -4.74 -15.38 -2.98
N PHE A 46 -5.52 -15.48 -4.07
CA PHE A 46 -6.99 -15.29 -4.16
C PHE A 46 -7.48 -13.89 -4.57
N ASP A 47 -6.70 -12.84 -4.34
CA ASP A 47 -6.93 -11.51 -4.92
C ASP A 47 -5.66 -11.01 -5.61
N CYS A 48 -5.79 -10.25 -6.70
CA CYS A 48 -4.63 -9.79 -7.47
C CYS A 48 -3.87 -8.66 -6.77
N ASP A 49 -4.00 -8.55 -5.45
CA ASP A 49 -3.49 -7.44 -4.67
C ASP A 49 -2.00 -7.62 -4.45
N VAL A 50 -1.27 -6.55 -4.76
CA VAL A 50 0.12 -6.44 -4.32
C VAL A 50 0.10 -5.90 -2.90
N HIS A 51 0.56 -6.72 -1.98
CA HIS A 51 0.80 -6.35 -0.60
C HIS A 51 2.23 -5.86 -0.46
N PHE A 52 2.39 -4.68 0.11
CA PHE A 52 3.66 -4.07 0.43
C PHE A 52 3.76 -3.81 1.92
N GLU A 53 4.98 -3.86 2.43
CA GLU A 53 5.27 -3.35 3.77
C GLU A 53 6.32 -2.25 3.65
N ILE A 54 6.03 -1.09 4.24
CA ILE A 54 6.90 0.08 4.20
C ILE A 54 7.30 0.52 5.61
N SER A 55 8.51 1.05 5.73
CA SER A 55 9.06 1.64 6.95
C SER A 55 9.53 3.07 6.73
N ASP A 56 9.73 3.82 7.81
CA ASP A 56 10.25 5.20 7.76
C ASP A 56 11.77 5.24 7.48
N THR A 57 12.47 4.14 7.75
CA THR A 57 13.92 3.98 7.57
C THR A 57 14.23 2.71 6.78
N PRO A 58 15.41 2.55 6.15
CA PRO A 58 15.75 1.34 5.41
C PRO A 58 16.10 0.14 6.30
N ASP A 59 16.12 0.28 7.63
CA ASP A 59 16.40 -0.83 8.56
C ASP A 59 15.35 -1.93 8.42
N LYS A 60 15.81 -3.17 8.24
CA LYS A 60 14.95 -4.35 8.09
C LYS A 60 14.10 -4.64 9.33
N ASN A 61 14.53 -4.19 10.51
CA ASN A 61 13.80 -4.36 11.76
C ASN A 61 12.93 -3.14 12.11
N ALA A 62 12.85 -2.13 11.24
CA ALA A 62 12.03 -0.95 11.50
C ALA A 62 10.54 -1.32 11.49
N PRO A 63 9.73 -0.72 12.38
CA PRO A 63 8.28 -0.88 12.36
C PRO A 63 7.66 -0.51 11.02
N ARG A 64 6.66 -1.28 10.59
CA ARG A 64 6.09 -1.22 9.25
C ARG A 64 4.60 -0.97 9.24
N VAL A 65 4.17 -0.38 8.13
CA VAL A 65 2.78 -0.18 7.73
C VAL A 65 2.56 -0.93 6.43
N ILE A 66 1.37 -1.48 6.26
CA ILE A 66 0.99 -2.20 5.04
C ILE A 66 0.43 -1.22 4.01
N VAL A 67 0.74 -1.51 2.75
CA VAL A 67 0.16 -0.84 1.59
C VAL A 67 -0.36 -1.89 0.63
N GLU A 68 -1.63 -1.82 0.23
CA GLU A 68 -2.24 -2.82 -0.68
C GLU A 68 -2.80 -2.19 -1.95
N THR A 69 -2.64 -2.82 -3.11
CA THR A 69 -3.29 -2.34 -4.34
C THR A 69 -4.75 -2.78 -4.41
N ALA A 70 -5.64 -1.94 -4.93
CA ALA A 70 -7.04 -2.33 -5.16
C ALA A 70 -7.20 -3.36 -6.28
N ILE A 71 -8.08 -4.35 -6.06
CA ILE A 71 -8.32 -5.55 -6.91
C ILE A 71 -8.71 -5.23 -8.35
N ASP A 72 -9.44 -4.13 -8.58
CA ASP A 72 -10.17 -3.89 -9.82
C ASP A 72 -9.28 -3.82 -11.08
N SER A 73 -9.83 -4.30 -12.19
CA SER A 73 -9.13 -4.39 -13.47
C SER A 73 -8.65 -3.04 -14.02
N GLU A 74 -9.24 -1.94 -13.57
CA GLU A 74 -8.78 -0.58 -13.87
C GLU A 74 -7.36 -0.30 -13.36
N TYR A 75 -6.87 -1.05 -12.37
CA TYR A 75 -5.55 -0.89 -11.75
C TYR A 75 -4.47 -1.80 -12.36
N CYS A 76 -4.82 -2.66 -13.32
CA CYS A 76 -3.87 -3.52 -14.02
C CYS A 76 -2.66 -2.77 -14.62
N PRO A 77 -2.81 -1.58 -15.25
CA PRO A 77 -1.65 -0.83 -15.74
C PRO A 77 -0.68 -0.43 -14.64
N SER A 78 -1.17 0.05 -13.51
CA SER A 78 -0.33 0.43 -12.36
C SER A 78 0.36 -0.78 -11.74
N ARG A 79 -0.30 -1.95 -11.70
CA ARG A 79 0.31 -3.21 -11.25
C ARG A 79 1.46 -3.64 -12.14
N LYS A 80 1.30 -3.56 -13.46
CA LYS A 80 2.42 -3.81 -14.39
C LYS A 80 3.57 -2.82 -14.20
N ALA A 81 3.27 -1.56 -13.86
CA ALA A 81 4.29 -0.57 -13.55
C ALA A 81 5.03 -0.88 -12.24
N ILE A 82 4.33 -1.36 -11.21
CA ILE A 82 4.93 -1.91 -9.98
C ILE A 82 5.88 -3.04 -10.34
N GLU A 83 5.39 -4.07 -11.03
CA GLU A 83 6.17 -5.26 -11.39
C GLU A 83 7.41 -4.88 -12.20
N GLY A 84 7.26 -4.02 -13.19
CA GLY A 84 8.36 -3.51 -14.00
C GLY A 84 9.38 -2.72 -13.18
N GLY A 85 8.92 -1.89 -12.23
CA GLY A 85 9.80 -1.15 -11.33
C GLY A 85 10.58 -2.06 -10.39
N LEU A 86 9.92 -3.03 -9.77
CA LEU A 86 10.59 -4.03 -8.91
C LEU A 86 11.59 -4.88 -9.70
N ALA A 87 11.25 -5.27 -10.93
CA ALA A 87 12.14 -6.03 -11.78
C ALA A 87 13.42 -5.26 -12.15
N GLN A 88 13.36 -3.93 -12.30
CA GLN A 88 14.56 -3.07 -12.47
C GLN A 88 15.48 -3.11 -11.24
N HIS A 89 14.94 -3.45 -10.07
CA HIS A 89 15.68 -3.66 -8.82
C HIS A 89 15.92 -5.14 -8.52
N HIS A 90 15.87 -6.01 -9.54
CA HIS A 90 16.11 -7.45 -9.44
C HIS A 90 15.17 -8.17 -8.46
N PHE A 91 13.98 -7.62 -8.24
CA PHE A 91 12.95 -8.22 -7.40
C PHE A 91 11.75 -8.63 -8.25
N GLN A 92 11.24 -9.84 -8.05
CA GLN A 92 10.07 -10.36 -8.76
C GLN A 92 8.96 -10.62 -7.74
N LEU A 93 7.76 -10.11 -8.01
CA LEU A 93 6.60 -10.43 -7.20
C LEU A 93 6.27 -11.92 -7.32
N GLN A 94 5.95 -12.53 -6.18
CA GLN A 94 5.55 -13.92 -6.10
C GLN A 94 4.30 -14.04 -5.24
N TYR A 95 3.51 -15.08 -5.49
CA TYR A 95 2.44 -15.47 -4.58
C TYR A 95 3.06 -16.10 -3.34
N ILE A 96 2.84 -15.46 -2.20
CA ILE A 96 3.42 -15.88 -0.92
C ILE A 96 2.27 -15.99 0.08
N ALA A 97 2.16 -17.17 0.69
CA ALA A 97 1.20 -17.40 1.77
C ALA A 97 1.63 -16.62 3.02
N ASN A 98 0.67 -16.27 3.90
CA ASN A 98 0.97 -15.52 5.12
C ASN A 98 2.00 -16.22 6.03
N ALA A 99 2.07 -17.55 6.01
CA ALA A 99 3.07 -18.31 6.78
C ALA A 99 4.52 -18.10 6.26
N ASP A 100 4.68 -17.64 5.02
CA ASP A 100 5.95 -17.54 4.30
C ASP A 100 6.34 -16.08 3.99
N VAL A 101 5.75 -15.09 4.66
CA VAL A 101 5.94 -13.65 4.37
C VAL A 101 7.41 -13.23 4.32
N SER A 102 8.28 -13.87 5.11
CA SER A 102 9.73 -13.59 5.08
C SER A 102 10.39 -13.88 3.74
N GLN A 103 9.81 -14.75 2.90
CA GLN A 103 10.30 -15.05 1.55
C GLN A 103 10.04 -13.90 0.56
N ALA A 104 9.20 -12.92 0.93
CA ALA A 104 8.88 -11.74 0.12
C ALA A 104 9.70 -10.49 0.50
N GLU A 105 10.72 -10.63 1.35
CA GLU A 105 11.62 -9.55 1.70
C GLU A 105 12.46 -9.10 0.50
N LEU A 106 12.50 -7.79 0.25
CA LEU A 106 13.43 -7.23 -0.71
C LEU A 106 14.86 -7.35 -0.18
N PRO A 107 15.85 -7.79 -0.97
CA PRO A 107 17.25 -7.85 -0.53
C PRO A 107 17.80 -6.50 -0.05
N GLN A 108 17.34 -5.40 -0.66
CA GLN A 108 17.63 -4.04 -0.26
C GLN A 108 16.33 -3.25 -0.19
N ALA A 109 16.17 -2.46 0.88
CA ALA A 109 15.02 -1.59 1.01
C ALA A 109 15.03 -0.53 -0.11
N LEU A 110 13.88 -0.32 -0.78
CA LEU A 110 13.78 0.62 -1.89
C LEU A 110 13.09 1.92 -1.44
N PRO A 111 13.60 3.10 -1.79
CA PRO A 111 12.90 4.35 -1.51
C PRO A 111 11.61 4.43 -2.34
N VAL A 112 10.51 4.77 -1.67
CA VAL A 112 9.17 4.84 -2.28
C VAL A 112 8.40 6.06 -1.77
N SER A 113 7.36 6.41 -2.52
CA SER A 113 6.32 7.34 -2.06
C SER A 113 4.96 6.66 -2.15
N VAL A 114 4.04 7.07 -1.29
CA VAL A 114 2.68 6.50 -1.24
C VAL A 114 1.68 7.63 -1.32
N LEU A 115 0.62 7.43 -2.08
CA LEU A 115 -0.54 8.30 -2.16
C LEU A 115 -1.79 7.44 -1.97
N GLY A 116 -2.37 7.38 -0.79
CA GLY A 116 -3.47 6.45 -0.58
C GLY A 116 -4.51 6.85 0.43
N LEU A 117 -5.60 6.09 0.43
CA LEU A 117 -6.61 6.17 1.48
C LEU A 117 -6.17 5.26 2.62
N ALA A 118 -6.34 5.73 3.85
CA ALA A 118 -6.23 4.86 5.01
C ALA A 118 -7.38 3.83 4.97
N PHE A 119 -7.09 2.61 5.39
CA PHE A 119 -8.07 1.55 5.50
C PHE A 119 -7.79 0.76 6.76
N ARG A 120 -8.85 0.33 7.46
CA ARG A 120 -8.73 -0.76 8.42
C ARG A 120 -9.43 -1.98 7.88
N ASP A 121 -8.66 -3.05 7.77
CA ASP A 121 -9.20 -4.37 7.60
C ASP A 121 -9.67 -4.93 8.95
N PHE A 122 -10.56 -5.92 8.91
CA PHE A 122 -11.02 -6.65 10.09
C PHE A 122 -10.08 -7.82 10.45
N GLU A 123 -9.10 -8.12 9.59
CA GLU A 123 -8.17 -9.24 9.73
C GLU A 123 -6.77 -8.77 10.18
N HIS A 124 -6.43 -9.03 11.45
CA HIS A 124 -5.28 -8.41 12.13
C HIS A 124 -3.93 -9.14 12.03
N ASN A 125 -3.79 -10.12 11.12
CA ASN A 125 -2.58 -10.97 11.01
C ASN A 125 -2.02 -11.04 9.58
N ARG A 126 -2.18 -9.97 8.82
CA ARG A 126 -1.61 -9.85 7.47
C ARG A 126 -0.28 -9.14 7.63
N GLY A 127 0.85 -9.76 7.28
CA GLY A 127 2.17 -9.10 7.30
C GLY A 127 3.25 -9.79 8.14
N SER A 128 4.46 -9.23 8.09
CA SER A 128 5.61 -9.69 8.86
C SER A 128 5.49 -9.34 10.35
N VAL A 129 6.43 -9.84 11.17
CA VAL A 129 6.48 -9.52 12.60
C VAL A 129 6.81 -8.06 12.89
N GLU A 130 7.30 -7.32 11.89
CA GLU A 130 7.60 -5.89 11.98
C GLU A 130 6.40 -5.00 11.68
N VAL A 131 5.28 -5.55 11.19
CA VAL A 131 4.04 -4.78 10.99
C VAL A 131 3.46 -4.39 12.35
N GLY A 132 3.47 -3.08 12.63
CA GLY A 132 3.16 -2.54 13.94
C GLY A 132 1.75 -1.98 14.07
N THR A 133 0.91 -2.09 13.04
CA THR A 133 -0.42 -1.47 13.01
C THR A 133 -1.42 -2.23 12.14
N PRO A 134 -2.72 -2.24 12.51
CA PRO A 134 -3.81 -2.73 11.66
C PRO A 134 -4.31 -1.69 10.64
N TRP A 135 -3.69 -0.49 10.55
CA TRP A 135 -3.99 0.43 9.46
C TRP A 135 -3.23 0.02 8.20
N ASP A 136 -3.97 -0.27 7.15
CA ASP A 136 -3.45 -0.40 5.80
C ASP A 136 -3.58 0.94 5.08
N SER A 137 -2.78 1.12 4.04
CA SER A 137 -3.02 2.15 3.04
C SER A 137 -3.29 1.48 1.70
N MET A 138 -4.44 1.72 1.08
CA MET A 138 -4.63 1.20 -0.28
C MET A 138 -3.77 2.04 -1.26
N GLY A 139 -3.26 1.51 -2.38
CA GLY A 139 -2.70 2.29 -3.49
C GLY A 139 -2.05 1.54 -4.66
N THR A 140 -1.65 2.21 -5.75
CA THR A 140 -1.17 1.65 -7.03
C THR A 140 0.07 2.36 -7.59
N ALA A 141 1.16 1.65 -7.95
CA ALA A 141 2.40 2.34 -8.29
C ALA A 141 2.49 2.94 -9.70
N SER A 142 3.17 4.07 -9.83
CA SER A 142 3.72 4.53 -11.11
C SER A 142 5.20 4.85 -10.97
N GLY A 143 5.98 4.40 -11.96
CA GLY A 143 7.43 4.40 -11.96
C GLY A 143 8.04 5.72 -12.42
N GLY A 144 8.91 6.24 -11.57
CA GLY A 144 9.94 7.21 -11.91
C GLY A 144 11.00 7.12 -10.82
N SER A 145 11.90 6.13 -10.91
CA SER A 145 12.98 5.82 -9.94
C SER A 145 12.58 5.66 -8.45
N ASN A 146 11.31 5.94 -8.12
CA ASN A 146 10.62 5.86 -6.84
C ASN A 146 9.26 5.19 -7.12
N VAL A 147 8.94 4.12 -6.40
CA VAL A 147 7.64 3.44 -6.50
C VAL A 147 6.58 4.36 -5.87
N THR A 148 5.54 4.78 -6.62
CA THR A 148 4.53 5.75 -6.14
C THR A 148 3.12 5.16 -6.00
N VAL A 149 2.70 4.69 -4.82
CA VAL A 149 1.49 3.85 -4.61
C VAL A 149 0.18 4.66 -4.45
N ARG A 150 -0.66 4.85 -5.50
CA ARG A 150 -1.97 5.57 -5.64
C ARG A 150 -3.30 4.81 -5.37
N ALA A 151 -4.12 5.13 -4.36
CA ALA A 151 -5.40 4.40 -4.08
C ALA A 151 -6.68 4.97 -4.68
N ARG A 152 -7.66 4.08 -4.87
CA ARG A 152 -9.08 4.36 -4.61
C ARG A 152 -9.87 3.10 -4.20
N SER A 153 -10.89 3.37 -3.38
CA SER A 153 -11.98 2.58 -2.76
C SER A 153 -11.87 1.06 -2.54
N PRO A 154 -12.17 0.57 -1.30
CA PRO A 154 -12.47 -0.84 -1.04
C PRO A 154 -13.78 -1.31 -1.68
N LYS A 155 -13.92 -2.64 -1.82
CA LYS A 155 -15.10 -3.37 -2.32
C LYS A 155 -16.43 -2.76 -1.83
N GLY A 156 -17.33 -2.43 -2.77
CA GLY A 156 -18.74 -2.15 -2.50
C GLY A 156 -19.25 -0.72 -2.77
N GLN A 157 -18.39 0.22 -3.19
CA GLN A 157 -18.83 1.54 -3.65
C GLN A 157 -18.58 1.72 -5.15
N SER A 158 -19.58 2.19 -5.90
CA SER A 158 -19.45 2.33 -7.35
C SER A 158 -18.52 3.50 -7.70
N ALA A 159 -17.74 3.33 -8.77
CA ALA A 159 -16.80 4.31 -9.31
C ALA A 159 -17.43 5.68 -9.73
N THR A 160 -18.75 5.85 -9.56
CA THR A 160 -19.50 7.05 -9.88
C THR A 160 -19.57 8.08 -8.74
N GLU A 161 -19.22 7.73 -7.49
CA GLU A 161 -19.36 8.64 -6.34
C GLU A 161 -18.12 9.49 -6.03
N PHE A 162 -17.03 9.30 -6.77
CA PHE A 162 -15.85 10.14 -6.66
C PHE A 162 -15.66 10.99 -7.92
N PRO A 163 -15.25 12.27 -7.79
CA PRO A 163 -15.02 13.11 -8.95
C PRO A 163 -14.01 12.42 -9.89
N LYS A 164 -14.47 12.22 -11.13
CA LYS A 164 -13.67 11.74 -12.25
C LYS A 164 -12.59 12.77 -12.54
N ALA A 165 -11.39 12.26 -12.81
CA ALA A 165 -10.19 12.97 -13.27
C ALA A 165 -9.45 13.80 -12.23
N PHE A 166 -8.25 13.32 -11.85
CA PHE A 166 -7.11 14.21 -11.64
C PHE A 166 -6.17 14.04 -12.84
N PRO A 167 -5.68 15.14 -13.45
CA PRO A 167 -4.83 15.05 -14.63
C PRO A 167 -3.59 14.21 -14.36
N GLN A 168 -3.12 13.51 -15.39
CA GLN A 168 -1.81 12.87 -15.40
C GLN A 168 -0.76 13.85 -14.86
N ALA A 169 0.08 13.37 -13.94
CA ALA A 169 1.21 14.15 -13.46
C ALA A 169 2.07 14.53 -14.66
N GLN A 170 2.07 15.80 -15.01
CA GLN A 170 3.02 16.35 -15.97
C GLN A 170 4.42 16.09 -15.42
N GLN A 171 5.27 15.50 -16.26
CA GLN A 171 6.70 15.38 -16.03
C GLN A 171 7.25 16.79 -15.76
N LEU A 172 7.74 17.02 -14.56
CA LEU A 172 8.56 18.20 -14.27
C LEU A 172 9.97 17.90 -14.78
N SER A 173 10.33 18.58 -15.86
CA SER A 173 11.68 18.74 -16.40
C SER A 173 12.57 19.56 -15.48
#